data_AF-A0A0Q8QBW5-F1
#
_entry.id   AF-A0A0Q8QBW5-F1
#
_cell.length_a   1.000
_cell.length_b   1.000
_cell.length_c   1.000
_cell.angle_alpha   90.00
_cell.angle_beta   90.00
_cell.angle_gamma   90.00
#
_symmetry.space_group_name_H-M   'P 1'
#
loop_
_entity.id
_entity.type
_entity.pdbx_description
1 polymer ?
#
loop_
_entity_poly.entity_id
_entity_poly.type
_entity_poly.pdbx_seq_one_letter_code
_entity_poly.pdbx_strand_id
1 'polypeptide(L)'
;MSKRHEYRGVEYEIGATIDSNGAWVGEFVTFKKSPDGSFTKDFPYIQSPEEFESEPRAREFAHASAKRFIDELISKRRSTQ
;
A
#
# COMPACT_ATOMS: atom_id res chain seq x y z
N MET A 1 12.40 0.88 -10.79
CA MET A 1 11.09 0.38 -11.25
C MET A 1 10.29 0.00 -10.01
N SER A 2 9.23 0.72 -9.67
CA SER A 2 8.33 0.31 -8.59
C SER A 2 7.61 -0.95 -9.04
N LYS A 3 7.71 -2.02 -8.25
CA LYS A 3 7.13 -3.32 -8.60
C LYS A 3 5.67 -3.32 -8.15
N ARG A 4 4.74 -3.63 -9.06
CA ARG A 4 3.35 -3.94 -8.67
C ARG A 4 3.31 -5.29 -7.99
N HIS A 5 2.59 -5.33 -6.89
CA HIS A 5 2.28 -6.51 -6.10
C HIS A 5 0.78 -6.77 -6.17
N GLU A 6 0.37 -8.03 -6.09
CA GLU A 6 -1.04 -8.40 -6.00
C GLU A 6 -1.29 -9.11 -4.68
N TYR A 7 -2.36 -8.75 -3.98
CA TYR A 7 -2.82 -9.46 -2.79
C TYR A 7 -4.35 -9.53 -2.78
N ARG A 8 -4.88 -10.75 -2.71
CA ARG A 8 -6.34 -11.04 -2.67
C ARG A 8 -7.12 -10.36 -3.82
N GLY A 9 -6.52 -10.26 -5.01
CA GLY A 9 -7.12 -9.63 -6.19
C GLY A 9 -7.09 -8.09 -6.19
N VAL A 10 -6.35 -7.48 -5.26
CA VAL A 10 -6.07 -6.04 -5.23
C VAL A 10 -4.60 -5.84 -5.59
N GLU A 11 -4.33 -5.05 -6.62
CA GLU A 11 -2.97 -4.63 -6.97
C GLU A 11 -2.53 -3.49 -6.05
N TYR A 12 -1.25 -3.43 -5.72
CA TYR A 12 -0.65 -2.34 -4.94
C TYR A 12 0.82 -2.15 -5.28
N GLU A 13 1.33 -0.95 -5.08
CA GLU A 13 2.76 -0.63 -5.19
C GLU A 13 3.27 -0.20 -3.82
N ILE A 14 4.52 -0.55 -3.54
CA ILE A 14 5.23 -0.13 -2.33
C ILE A 14 6.35 0.83 -2.70
N GLY A 15 6.56 1.81 -1.84
CA GLY A 15 7.68 2.73 -1.89
C GLY A 15 8.27 2.95 -0.50
N ALA A 16 9.29 3.78 -0.46
CA ALA A 16 9.80 4.33 0.77
C ALA A 16 10.41 5.69 0.47
N THR A 17 10.13 6.66 1.32
CA THR A 17 10.67 8.03 1.24
C THR A 17 11.41 8.36 2.52
N ILE A 18 12.20 9.43 2.48
CA ILE A 18 12.82 9.98 3.69
C ILE A 18 11.96 11.18 4.12
N ASP A 19 11.59 11.23 5.39
CA ASP A 19 10.85 12.36 5.95
C ASP A 19 11.74 13.55 6.32
N SER A 20 11.15 14.58 6.91
CA SER A 20 11.87 15.78 7.34
C SER A 20 12.88 15.54 8.48
N ASN A 21 12.74 14.42 9.22
CA ASN A 21 13.64 14.04 10.30
C ASN A 21 14.83 13.19 9.79
N GLY A 22 14.84 12.85 8.50
CA GLY A 22 15.84 11.96 7.91
C GLY A 22 15.54 10.48 8.12
N ALA A 23 14.34 10.13 8.59
CA ALA A 23 13.92 8.75 8.78
C ALA A 23 13.26 8.19 7.52
N TRP A 24 13.44 6.89 7.27
CA TRP A 24 12.76 6.20 6.17
C TRP A 24 11.32 5.91 6.55
N VAL A 25 10.39 6.26 5.69
CA VAL A 25 8.97 6.00 5.89
C VAL A 25 8.43 5.18 4.73
N GLY A 26 7.77 4.08 5.07
CA GLY A 26 7.16 3.18 4.10
C GLY A 26 5.87 3.77 3.53
N GLU A 27 5.65 3.64 2.24
CA GLU A 27 4.45 4.11 1.56
C GLU A 27 3.85 3.02 0.69
N PHE A 28 2.53 3.04 0.52
CA PHE A 28 1.87 2.18 -0.45
C PHE A 28 0.69 2.86 -1.11
N VAL A 29 0.38 2.39 -2.32
CA VAL A 29 -0.81 2.79 -3.08
C VAL A 29 -1.50 1.53 -3.57
N THR A 30 -2.82 1.47 -3.46
CA THR A 30 -3.61 0.36 -3.99
C THR A 30 -4.31 0.76 -5.27
N PHE A 31 -4.52 -0.23 -6.13
CA PHE A 31 -5.17 -0.09 -7.42
C PHE A 31 -6.39 -0.99 -7.47
N LYS A 32 -7.46 -0.43 -8.01
CA LYS A 32 -8.66 -1.17 -8.32
C LYS A 32 -8.67 -1.47 -9.80
N LYS A 33 -8.88 -2.74 -10.12
CA LYS A 33 -9.17 -3.15 -11.48
C LYS A 33 -10.61 -2.76 -11.79
N SER A 34 -10.76 -1.87 -12.76
CA SER A 34 -12.05 -1.49 -13.29
C SER A 34 -12.59 -2.59 -14.23
N PRO A 35 -13.91 -2.66 -14.47
CA PRO A 35 -14.51 -3.70 -15.32
C PRO A 35 -14.01 -3.72 -16.77
N ASP A 36 -13.56 -2.57 -17.28
CA ASP A 36 -12.92 -2.38 -18.59
C ASP A 36 -11.45 -2.89 -18.62
N GLY A 37 -10.94 -3.41 -17.51
CA GLY A 37 -9.58 -3.93 -17.40
C GLY A 37 -8.51 -2.88 -17.10
N SER A 38 -8.88 -1.60 -17.02
CA SER A 38 -7.99 -0.54 -16.57
C SER A 38 -7.75 -0.59 -15.06
N PHE A 39 -6.62 -0.04 -14.61
CA PHE A 39 -6.31 0.10 -13.20
C PHE A 39 -6.37 1.56 -12.82
N THR A 40 -7.24 1.87 -11.86
CA THR A 40 -7.32 3.20 -11.25
C THR A 40 -6.77 3.14 -9.83
N LYS A 41 -6.12 4.22 -9.39
CA LYS A 41 -5.69 4.35 -7.99
C LYS A 41 -6.96 4.34 -7.13
N ASP A 42 -7.08 3.34 -6.28
CA ASP A 42 -8.27 3.15 -5.43
C ASP A 42 -8.16 4.04 -4.18
N PHE A 43 -6.97 4.03 -3.57
CA PHE A 43 -6.67 4.84 -2.40
C PHE A 43 -5.49 5.78 -2.65
N PRO A 44 -5.51 6.98 -2.05
CA PRO A 44 -4.39 7.89 -2.13
C PRO A 44 -3.16 7.24 -1.47
N TYR A 45 -1.99 7.73 -1.83
CA TYR A 45 -0.73 7.38 -1.21
C TYR A 45 -0.86 7.32 0.33
N ILE A 46 -0.68 6.13 0.90
CA ILE A 46 -0.75 5.92 2.35
C ILE A 46 0.67 5.84 2.88
N GLN A 47 1.06 6.85 3.65
CA GLN A 47 2.31 6.86 4.37
C GLN A 47 2.13 6.10 5.69
N SER A 48 3.06 5.19 5.97
CA SER A 48 3.12 4.50 7.25
C SER A 48 3.46 5.50 8.35
N PRO A 49 2.83 5.41 9.53
CA PRO A 49 3.13 6.33 10.64
C PRO A 49 4.47 6.02 11.32
N GLU A 50 5.12 4.91 10.96
CA GLU A 50 6.35 4.43 11.59
C GLU A 50 7.58 4.86 10.79
N GLU A 51 8.56 5.39 11.53
CA GLU A 51 9.87 5.82 11.05
C GLU A 51 10.87 4.68 11.17
N PHE A 52 11.68 4.46 10.13
CA PHE A 52 12.65 3.38 10.03
C PHE A 52 14.07 3.90 9.80
N GLU A 53 15.05 3.17 10.31
CA GLU A 53 16.47 3.45 10.09
C GLU A 53 16.96 3.14 8.66
N SER A 54 16.17 2.41 7.86
CA SER A 54 16.59 1.98 6.52
C SER A 54 15.43 1.79 5.53
N GLU A 55 15.72 2.02 4.24
CA GLU A 55 14.78 1.83 3.14
C GLU A 55 14.15 0.42 3.11
N PRO A 56 14.91 -0.68 3.27
CA PRO A 56 14.33 -2.02 3.20
C PRO A 56 13.31 -2.25 4.31
N ARG A 57 13.59 -1.79 5.54
CA ARG A 57 12.67 -1.90 6.67
C ARG A 57 11.36 -1.13 6.42
N ALA A 58 11.48 0.10 5.91
CA ALA A 58 10.33 0.90 5.52
C ALA A 58 9.48 0.21 4.45
N ARG A 59 10.10 -0.40 3.43
CA ARG A 59 9.40 -1.16 2.39
C ARG A 59 8.73 -2.43 2.92
N GLU A 60 9.40 -3.17 3.79
CA GLU A 60 8.83 -4.37 4.43
C GLU A 60 7.58 -4.00 5.24
N PHE A 61 7.64 -2.92 6.01
CA PHE A 61 6.51 -2.42 6.77
C PHE A 61 5.39 -1.89 5.87
N ALA A 62 5.71 -1.14 4.82
CA ALA A 62 4.73 -0.69 3.83
C ALA A 62 3.99 -1.87 3.19
N HIS A 63 4.71 -2.96 2.90
CA HIS A 63 4.15 -4.17 2.32
C HIS A 63 3.22 -4.90 3.31
N ALA A 64 3.58 -4.98 4.59
CA ALA A 64 2.71 -5.52 5.63
C ALA A 64 1.46 -4.65 5.84
N SER A 65 1.63 -3.33 5.85
CA SER A 65 0.55 -2.34 6.00
C SER A 65 -0.42 -2.38 4.82
N ALA A 66 0.08 -2.49 3.60
CA ALA A 66 -0.74 -2.65 2.40
C ALA A 66 -1.64 -3.89 2.47
N LYS A 67 -1.10 -5.04 2.91
CA LYS A 67 -1.87 -6.27 3.08
C LYS A 67 -2.97 -6.12 4.13
N ARG A 68 -2.64 -5.58 5.30
CA ARG A 68 -3.61 -5.31 6.38
C ARG A 68 -4.73 -4.40 5.90
N PHE A 69 -4.37 -3.33 5.20
CA PHE A 69 -5.33 -2.41 4.61
C PHE A 69 -6.26 -3.11 3.60
N ILE A 70 -5.71 -3.94 2.71
CA ILE A 70 -6.50 -4.73 1.77
C ILE A 70 -7.44 -5.70 2.50
N ASP A 71 -6.98 -6.35 3.57
CA ASP A 71 -7.82 -7.22 4.39
C ASP A 71 -9.00 -6.45 5.01
N GLU A 72 -8.74 -5.26 5.53
CA GLU A 72 -9.78 -4.36 6.07
C GLU A 72 -10.75 -3.89 4.98
N LEU A 73 -10.27 -3.56 3.78
CA LEU A 73 -11.11 -3.19 2.65
C LEU A 73 -12.06 -4.32 2.26
N ILE A 74 -11.54 -5.54 2.17
CA ILE A 74 -12.34 -6.72 1.82
C ILE A 74 -13.34 -7.01 2.94
N SER A 75 -12.93 -6.90 4.20
CA SER A 75 -13.81 -7.08 5.35
C SER A 75 -14.95 -6.06 5.35
N LYS A 76 -14.65 -4.77 5.17
CA LYS A 76 -15.66 -3.70 5.10
C LYS A 76 -16.65 -3.91 3.95
N ARG A 77 -16.17 -4.28 2.76
CA ARG A 77 -17.04 -4.57 1.60
C ARG A 77 -17.99 -5.75 1.84
N ARG A 78 -17.59 -6.74 2.65
CA ARG A 78 -18.45 -7.89 3.02
C ARG A 78 -19.50 -7.53 4.07
N SER A 79 -19.25 -6.53 4.92
CA SER A 79 -20.21 -6.08 5.93
C SER A 79 -21.29 -5.15 5.38
N THR A 80 -21.14 -4.63 4.16
CA THR A 80 -22.13 -3.76 3.50
C THR A 80 -23.06 -4.53 2.54
N GLN A 81 -23.00 -5.87 2.51
CA GLN A 81 -23.92 -6.74 1.76
C GLN A 81 -24.92 -7.43 2.68
#